data_AF-A0A392NJF7-F1
#
_entry.id   AF-A0A392NJF7-F1
#
_cell.length_a   1.000
_cell.length_b   1.000
_cell.length_c   1.000
_cell.angle_alpha   90.00
_cell.angle_beta   90.00
_cell.angle_gamma   90.00
#
_symmetry.space_group_name_H-M   'P 1'
#
loop_
_entity.id
_entity.type
_entity.pdbx_description
1 polymer ?
#
loop_
_entity_poly.entity_id
_entity_poly.type
_entity_poly.pdbx_seq_one_letter_code
_entity_poly.pdbx_strand_id
1 'polypeptide(L)' 'MLTVPFSLEEIEEVVKRSEGNKSPGPDGFNFTFIKSFWSLIKGEMRIMFDQFHGNARLPKDLLSYFVTLIPKVPCPSTL' A
#
# COMPACT_ATOMS: atom_id res chain seq x y z
N MET A 1 -13.42 -12.38 12.09
CA MET A 1 -13.34 -10.92 12.26
C MET A 1 -12.11 -10.63 13.09
N LEU A 2 -11.39 -9.54 12.83
CA LEU A 2 -10.26 -9.16 13.68
C LEU A 2 -10.77 -8.87 15.10
N THR A 3 -9.96 -9.18 16.11
CA THR A 3 -10.37 -9.06 17.52
C THR A 3 -10.18 -7.65 18.08
N VAL A 4 -9.35 -6.84 17.42
CA VAL A 4 -9.01 -5.47 17.82
C VAL A 4 -8.91 -4.55 16.60
N PRO A 5 -9.38 -3.29 16.70
CA PRO A 5 -9.17 -2.27 15.66
C PRO A 5 -7.69 -1.91 15.52
N PHE A 6 -7.30 -1.46 14.32
CA PHE A 6 -5.96 -0.93 14.06
C PHE A 6 -5.78 0.45 14.71
N SER A 7 -4.63 0.68 15.33
CA SER A 7 -4.27 2.03 15.81
C SER A 7 -3.67 2.87 14.68
N LEU A 8 -3.74 4.20 14.79
CA LEU A 8 -3.10 5.05 13.78
C LEU A 8 -1.57 4.90 13.83
N GLU A 9 -1.04 4.69 15.03
CA GLU A 9 0.38 4.50 15.31
C GLU A 9 0.91 3.22 14.65
N GLU A 10 0.15 2.12 14.72
CA GLU A 10 0.47 0.86 14.06
C GLU A 10 0.53 1.04 12.53
N ILE A 11 -0.47 1.70 11.95
CA ILE A 11 -0.51 1.97 10.51
C ILE A 11 0.68 2.86 10.11
N GLU A 12 0.97 3.90 10.88
CA GLU A 12 2.08 4.82 10.61
C GLU A 12 3.45 4.13 10.70
N GLU A 13 3.64 3.22 11.65
CA GLU A 13 4.87 2.43 11.77
C GLU A 13 5.11 1.59 10.51
N VAL A 14 4.07 0.90 10.03
CA VAL A 14 4.14 0.10 8.80
C VAL A 14 4.43 0.97 7.59
N VAL A 15 3.79 2.14 7.49
CA VAL A 15 4.04 3.10 6.40
C VAL A 15 5.50 3.54 6.44
N LYS A 16 6.05 3.92 7.60
CA LYS A 16 7.46 4.33 7.72
C LYS A 16 8.43 3.20 7.33
N ARG A 17 8.16 1.97 7.79
CA ARG A 17 9.01 0.80 7.57
C ARG A 17 9.00 0.28 6.13
N SER A 18 7.92 0.49 5.38
CA SER A 18 7.78 -0.01 4.01
C SER A 18 8.81 0.59 3.05
N GLU A 19 9.27 -0.15 2.05
CA GLU A 19 10.18 0.39 1.03
C GLU A 19 9.44 1.29 0.04
N GLY A 20 9.94 2.51 -0.20
CA GLY A 20 9.28 3.48 -1.08
C GLY A 20 9.34 3.15 -2.56
N ASN A 21 10.48 2.58 -3.01
CA ASN A 21 10.79 2.34 -4.43
C ASN A 21 10.22 1.01 -4.97
N LYS A 22 9.03 0.64 -4.50
CA LYS A 22 8.28 -0.49 -5.08
C LYS A 22 7.69 -0.09 -6.43
N SER A 23 7.31 -1.08 -7.24
CA SER A 23 6.59 -0.85 -8.48
C SER A 23 5.33 -0.03 -8.23
N PRO A 24 5.00 0.94 -9.10
CA PRO A 24 3.80 1.74 -8.95
C PRO A 24 2.54 0.90 -9.20
N GLY A 25 1.43 1.35 -8.62
CA GLY A 25 0.11 0.84 -8.96
C GLY A 25 -0.33 1.25 -10.37
N PRO A 26 -1.53 0.82 -10.80
CA PRO A 26 -2.12 1.25 -12.06
C PRO A 26 -2.31 2.78 -12.20
N ASP A 27 -2.29 3.49 -11.08
CA ASP A 27 -2.37 4.94 -10.96
C ASP A 27 -1.03 5.66 -11.19
N GLY A 28 0.07 4.91 -11.32
CA GLY A 28 1.41 5.46 -11.47
C GLY A 28 2.07 5.90 -10.15
N PHE A 29 1.41 5.75 -9.01
CA PHE A 29 1.97 6.08 -7.70
C PHE A 29 2.60 4.85 -7.04
N ASN A 30 3.75 5.04 -6.40
CA ASN A 30 4.36 4.03 -5.56
C ASN A 30 4.25 4.39 -4.07
N PHE A 31 4.83 3.57 -3.21
CA PHE A 31 4.75 3.78 -1.77
C PHE A 31 5.48 5.05 -1.28
N THR A 32 6.39 5.62 -2.08
CA THR A 32 7.00 6.93 -1.78
C THR A 32 5.94 8.03 -1.72
N PHE A 33 4.94 7.99 -2.58
CA PHE A 33 3.81 8.93 -2.55
C PHE A 33 3.09 8.89 -1.19
N ILE A 34 2.73 7.69 -0.73
CA ILE A 34 2.05 7.49 0.56
C ILE A 34 2.86 8.07 1.72
N LYS A 35 4.19 7.86 1.70
CA LYS A 35 5.09 8.44 2.71
C LYS A 35 5.15 9.96 2.64
N SER A 36 5.34 10.53 1.45
CA SER A 36 5.48 11.98 1.25
C SER A 36 4.22 12.75 1.62
N PHE A 37 3.06 12.18 1.35
CA PHE A 37 1.76 12.80 1.62
C PHE A 37 1.07 12.26 2.87
N TRP A 38 1.78 11.51 3.73
CA TRP A 38 1.20 10.87 4.92
C TRP A 38 0.41 11.83 5.80
N SER A 39 0.94 13.03 6.04
CA SER A 39 0.26 14.06 6.86
C SER A 39 -1.11 14.46 6.31
N LEU A 40 -1.29 14.38 4.99
CA LEU A 40 -2.53 14.69 4.29
C LEU A 40 -3.50 13.50 4.29
N ILE A 41 -3.00 12.28 4.06
CA ILE A 41 -3.85 11.10 3.79
C ILE A 41 -4.11 10.19 5.00
N LYS A 42 -3.38 10.36 6.11
CA LYS A 42 -3.45 9.45 7.27
C LYS A 42 -4.84 9.31 7.88
N GLY A 43 -5.66 10.35 7.82
CA GLY A 43 -7.04 10.33 8.29
C GLY A 43 -7.92 9.39 7.47
N GLU A 44 -7.86 9.53 6.14
CA GLU A 44 -8.59 8.66 5.21
C GLU A 44 -8.14 7.20 5.31
N MET A 45 -6.83 6.98 5.46
CA MET A 45 -6.28 5.64 5.71
C MET A 45 -6.86 5.05 6.99
N ARG A 46 -6.92 5.80 8.09
CA ARG A 46 -7.52 5.32 9.34
C ARG A 46 -8.99 4.93 9.15
N ILE A 47 -9.78 5.76 8.49
CA ILE A 47 -11.20 5.49 8.20
C ILE A 47 -11.35 4.20 7.39
N MET A 48 -10.50 4.00 6.38
CA MET A 48 -10.50 2.78 5.57
C MET A 48 -10.21 1.53 6.41
N PHE A 49 -9.24 1.58 7.34
CA PHE A 49 -8.94 0.46 8.24
C PHE A 49 -10.08 0.20 9.24
N ASP A 50 -10.72 1.24 9.78
CA ASP A 50 -11.89 1.11 10.67
C ASP A 50 -13.07 0.45 9.94
N GLN A 51 -13.33 0.86 8.70
CA GLN A 51 -14.34 0.24 7.84
C GLN A 51 -14.03 -1.24 7.60
N PHE A 52 -12.80 -1.55 7.19
CA PHE A 52 -12.36 -2.93 6.97
C PHE A 52 -12.53 -3.79 8.23
N HIS A 53 -12.19 -3.26 9.41
CA HIS A 53 -12.40 -3.98 10.67
C HIS A 53 -13.88 -4.29 10.92
N GLY A 54 -14.79 -3.33 10.65
CA GLY A 54 -16.23 -3.47 10.88
C GLY A 54 -16.99 -4.30 9.85
N ASN A 55 -16.52 -4.36 8.60
CA ASN A 55 -17.27 -5.00 7.51
C ASN A 55 -16.50 -6.08 6.73
N ALA A 56 -15.21 -6.28 7.03
CA ALA A 56 -14.30 -7.20 6.35
C ALA A 56 -14.22 -6.99 4.82
N ARG A 57 -14.40 -5.76 4.34
CA ARG A 57 -14.34 -5.38 2.92
C ARG A 57 -13.24 -4.36 2.69
N LEU A 58 -12.52 -4.57 1.60
CA LEU A 58 -11.60 -3.59 1.04
C LEU A 58 -12.23 -2.93 -0.19
N PRO A 59 -11.92 -1.65 -0.45
CA PRO A 59 -12.21 -1.02 -1.73
C PRO A 59 -11.73 -1.90 -2.89
N LYS A 60 -12.56 -2.10 -3.92
CA LYS A 60 -12.22 -2.92 -5.09
C LYS A 60 -10.98 -2.39 -5.82
N ASP A 61 -10.78 -1.08 -5.81
CA ASP A 61 -9.67 -0.44 -6.50
C ASP A 61 -8.30 -0.78 -5.88
N LEU A 62 -8.25 -1.14 -4.59
CA LEU A 62 -7.02 -1.66 -3.95
C LEU A 62 -6.61 -3.03 -4.50
N LEU A 63 -7.54 -3.75 -5.15
CA LEU A 63 -7.28 -5.05 -5.76
C LEU A 63 -6.89 -4.90 -7.24
N SER A 64 -6.78 -3.67 -7.76
CA SER A 64 -6.33 -3.41 -9.12
C SER A 64 -4.81 -3.48 -9.21
N TYR A 65 -4.29 -4.31 -10.13
CA TYR A 65 -2.86 -4.45 -10.36
C TYR A 65 -2.56 -4.75 -11.83
N PHE A 66 -1.35 -4.39 -12.28
CA PHE A 66 -0.80 -4.83 -13.56
C PHE A 66 0.16 -5.99 -13.37
N VAL A 67 0.17 -6.90 -14.35
CA VAL A 67 1.11 -8.04 -14.39
C VAL A 67 2.21 -7.71 -15.39
N THR A 68 3.44 -7.60 -14.91
CA THR A 68 4.64 -7.42 -15.74
C THR A 68 5.49 -8.68 -15.67
N LEU A 69 5.79 -9.28 -16.83
CA LEU A 69 6.69 -10.43 -16.91
C LEU A 69 8.14 -9.95 -16.92
N ILE A 70 8.91 -10.31 -15.88
CA ILE A 70 10.34 -10.01 -15.81
C ILE A 70 11.11 -11.26 -16.26
N PRO A 71 11.91 -11.21 -17.35
CA PRO A 71 12.69 -12.35 -17.79
C PRO A 71 13.77 -12.70 -16.76
N LYS A 72 13.89 -14.00 -16.44
CA LYS A 72 14.97 -14.49 -15.58
C LYS A 72 16.22 -14.75 -16.43
N VAL A 73 17.08 -13.75 -16.52
CA VAL A 73 18.38 -13.82 -17.21
C VAL A 73 19.54 -13.70 -16.22
N PRO A 74 20.74 -14.23 -16.54
CA PRO A 74 21.89 -14.13 -15.64
C PRO A 74 22.32 -12.69 -15.31
N CYS A 75 22.17 -11.76 -16.25
CA CYS A 75 22.51 -10.35 -16.07
C CYS A 75 21.36 -9.46 -16.60
N PRO A 76 20.46 -8.97 -15.73
CA PRO A 76 19.33 -8.15 -16.16
C PRO A 76 19.72 -6.80 -16.76
N SER A 77 20.89 -6.25 -16.40
CA SER A 77 21.35 -4.94 -16.87
C SER A 77 21.89 -4.94 -18.30
N THR A 78 21.99 -6.10 -18.94
CA THR A 78 22.41 -6.23 -20.34
C THR A 78 21.25 -6.38 -21.31
N LEU A 79 20.00 -6.31 -20.81
CA LEU A 79 18.79 -6.22 -21.63
C LEU A 79 18.52 -4.79 -22.10
#